data_AF-A0A521DN96-F1
#
_entry.id   AF-A0A521DN96-F1
#
_cell.length_a   1.000
_cell.length_b   1.000
_cell.length_c   1.000
_cell.angle_alpha   90.00
_cell.angle_beta   90.00
_cell.angle_gamma   90.00
#
_symmetry.space_group_name_H-M   'P 1'
#
loop_
_entity.id
_entity.type
_entity.pdbx_description
1 polymer ?
#
loop_
_entity_poly.entity_id
_entity_poly.type
_entity_poly.pdbx_seq_one_letter_code
_entity_poly.pdbx_strand_id
1 'polypeptide(L)'
;METFDAPNLRNDFVIVTNVEATKLAAQVITYLFNAGQYLPFFCFHKVDVAQDEAVGNPDIYAIQRRRSEHFSVFLNNTLAENKACENLIYIGLTPEQRSYLDVERHFNLFEINDVGDIANYLGGFALYKGDSLVCDESQAALGLTVALKENRLLQFGAYNEQLVMPDPAERGAVIVEVEGNISDIVAVNYACSIGASVYLVDQLKKDEGDEVLHLLETWSAGEPHALEKVKEKLNNRIAKIDLSAKDFITCFTTGLPYGLVLTSIPVSQIHLNYRPDFFVFNAVLNEQLKLTGSAVIFSTQSFIDDEVSKLSSLLEFENLYQRKLLGEGATSYNLKNTIENYPFDLLHMCSHGGRVHGTRCEVTFSDKEGTQHTIEFDHVLGIHLTPYEDLHPIESIYYFRKLDGLVWRSNELKAKKYPHELYAMIEKEISVAFEKKKVKTLEKLESVPNTNATVCTNFNYLGNFNQIGGQECHPIIFNNSCWSWIRISNNFLVAGARGYIGTLREVDNSLAVRFSMLFYESAFYKGTVVQAMHHAICEAVHDGEENLYIYWGLHFTTLKNRERVEVNKTRVLHSLGQNKATWYRKLRTNTGEDPKLIVGILKDIDWLVRDVVGTDGENRPNR
;
A
#
# COMPACT_ATOMS: atom_id res chain seq x y z
N MET A 1 7.71 -18.41 22.30
CA MET A 1 7.04 -17.11 22.20
C MET A 1 5.71 -17.37 21.52
N GLU A 2 4.57 -17.03 22.14
CA GLU A 2 3.27 -17.21 21.48
C GLU A 2 3.23 -16.33 20.21
N THR A 3 2.96 -16.94 19.06
CA THR A 3 2.78 -16.20 17.81
C THR A 3 1.49 -15.41 17.86
N PHE A 4 1.50 -14.21 17.29
CA PHE A 4 0.27 -13.47 17.08
C PHE A 4 -0.48 -14.10 15.91
N ASP A 5 -1.66 -14.63 16.17
CA ASP A 5 -2.48 -15.26 15.15
C ASP A 5 -3.34 -14.22 14.42
N ALA A 6 -3.52 -14.42 13.11
CA ALA A 6 -4.45 -13.64 12.34
C ALA A 6 -5.90 -13.93 12.76
N PRO A 7 -6.82 -12.95 12.72
CA PRO A 7 -8.23 -13.23 12.92
C PRO A 7 -8.75 -14.11 11.78
N ASN A 8 -9.83 -14.85 12.03
CA ASN A 8 -10.47 -15.59 10.96
C ASN A 8 -11.14 -14.62 9.99
N LEU A 9 -10.92 -14.76 8.69
CA LEU A 9 -11.70 -14.02 7.70
C LEU A 9 -13.18 -14.44 7.75
N ARG A 10 -14.07 -13.46 7.82
CA ARG A 10 -15.50 -13.69 7.73
C ARG A 10 -15.93 -13.71 6.26
N ASN A 11 -16.22 -14.89 5.76
CA ASN A 11 -16.37 -15.08 4.31
C ASN A 11 -17.81 -14.95 3.81
N ASP A 12 -18.82 -14.98 4.67
CA ASP A 12 -20.25 -14.95 4.34
C ASP A 12 -20.77 -13.55 3.93
N PHE A 13 -20.04 -12.49 4.27
CA PHE A 13 -20.38 -11.09 3.96
C PHE A 13 -19.20 -10.32 3.37
N VAL A 14 -19.52 -9.44 2.42
CA VAL A 14 -18.65 -8.35 1.98
C VAL A 14 -19.41 -7.04 2.04
N ILE A 15 -18.81 -6.02 2.63
CA ILE A 15 -19.40 -4.68 2.73
C ILE A 15 -18.66 -3.72 1.79
N VAL A 16 -19.41 -2.95 1.01
CA VAL A 16 -18.91 -1.83 0.20
C VAL A 16 -19.65 -0.58 0.62
N THR A 17 -18.92 0.41 1.11
CA THR A 17 -19.50 1.65 1.62
C THR A 17 -19.07 2.86 0.81
N ASN A 18 -19.94 3.86 0.72
CA ASN A 18 -19.53 5.19 0.33
C ASN A 18 -18.66 5.80 1.45
N VAL A 19 -17.57 6.47 1.09
CA VAL A 19 -16.69 7.17 2.02
C VAL A 19 -17.42 8.20 2.89
N GLU A 20 -18.50 8.80 2.37
CA GLU A 20 -19.33 9.78 3.10
C GLU A 20 -20.33 9.13 4.08
N ALA A 21 -20.54 7.81 4.01
CA ALA A 21 -21.53 7.08 4.81
C ALA A 21 -20.95 6.54 6.15
N THR A 22 -20.00 7.24 6.77
CA THR A 22 -19.24 6.75 7.93
C THR A 22 -20.10 6.32 9.12
N LYS A 23 -21.16 7.07 9.41
CA LYS A 23 -22.08 6.76 10.52
C LYS A 23 -22.84 5.47 10.25
N LEU A 24 -23.42 5.36 9.05
CA LEU A 24 -24.20 4.21 8.65
C LEU A 24 -23.33 2.94 8.63
N ALA A 25 -22.10 3.06 8.14
CA ALA A 25 -21.09 2.02 8.20
C ALA A 25 -20.79 1.55 9.63
N ALA A 26 -20.55 2.49 10.56
CA ALA A 26 -20.30 2.16 11.96
C ALA A 26 -21.47 1.37 12.58
N GLN A 27 -22.71 1.77 12.31
CA GLN A 27 -23.88 1.05 12.80
C GLN A 27 -24.00 -0.34 12.19
N VAL A 28 -23.88 -0.47 10.86
CA VAL A 28 -23.98 -1.75 10.14
C VAL A 28 -22.97 -2.77 10.66
N ILE A 29 -21.73 -2.36 10.94
CA ILE A 29 -20.71 -3.27 11.47
C ILE A 29 -21.15 -3.89 12.80
N THR A 30 -21.83 -3.15 13.69
CA THR A 30 -22.25 -3.71 14.99
C THR A 30 -23.25 -4.87 14.89
N TYR A 31 -24.04 -4.93 13.82
CA TYR A 31 -24.98 -6.02 13.57
C TYR A 31 -24.29 -7.31 13.16
N LEU A 32 -23.14 -7.18 12.48
CA LEU A 32 -22.46 -8.31 11.85
C LEU A 32 -21.23 -8.74 12.66
N PHE A 33 -20.47 -7.82 13.24
CA PHE A 33 -19.19 -8.10 13.88
C PHE A 33 -19.20 -9.31 14.84
N ASN A 34 -18.19 -10.16 14.73
CA ASN A 34 -17.93 -11.28 15.62
C ASN A 34 -16.49 -11.19 16.13
N ALA A 35 -16.30 -11.31 17.45
CA ALA A 35 -14.96 -11.34 18.03
C ALA A 35 -14.13 -12.49 17.44
N GLY A 36 -12.85 -12.23 17.15
CA GLY A 36 -11.96 -13.20 16.51
C GLY A 36 -12.17 -13.36 14.99
N GLN A 37 -13.10 -12.63 14.38
CA GLN A 37 -13.35 -12.65 12.94
C GLN A 37 -13.25 -11.25 12.32
N TYR A 38 -12.47 -11.12 11.24
CA TYR A 38 -12.41 -9.89 10.47
C TYR A 38 -13.53 -9.85 9.43
N LEU A 39 -14.38 -8.83 9.51
CA LEU A 39 -15.45 -8.57 8.55
C LEU A 39 -14.90 -7.78 7.35
N PRO A 40 -14.89 -8.33 6.12
CA PRO A 40 -14.43 -7.63 4.92
C PRO A 40 -15.24 -6.35 4.67
N PHE A 41 -14.54 -5.23 4.60
CA PHE A 41 -15.14 -3.90 4.55
C PHE A 41 -14.32 -3.00 3.62
N PHE A 42 -14.94 -2.49 2.54
CA PHE A 42 -14.28 -1.75 1.47
C PHE A 42 -14.88 -0.36 1.25
N CYS A 43 -14.02 0.64 1.08
CA CYS A 43 -14.36 2.05 0.97
C CYS A 43 -14.36 2.51 -0.51
N PHE A 44 -15.56 2.74 -1.04
CA PHE A 44 -15.76 3.38 -2.33
C PHE A 44 -15.74 4.90 -2.16
N HIS A 45 -14.71 5.54 -2.72
CA HIS A 45 -14.59 7.00 -2.71
C HIS A 45 -15.62 7.67 -3.63
N LYS A 46 -15.93 8.93 -3.36
CA LYS A 46 -16.83 9.72 -4.20
C LYS A 46 -16.40 9.75 -5.67
N VAL A 47 -17.39 9.61 -6.54
CA VAL A 47 -17.28 9.82 -7.99
C VAL A 47 -18.51 10.61 -8.43
N ASP A 48 -18.28 11.72 -9.13
CA ASP A 48 -19.31 12.68 -9.55
C ASP A 48 -19.84 12.39 -10.96
N VAL A 49 -19.35 11.34 -11.60
CA VAL A 49 -19.55 11.05 -13.02
C VAL A 49 -19.81 9.55 -13.21
N ALA A 50 -20.79 9.19 -14.02
CA ALA A 50 -21.06 7.78 -14.31
C ALA A 50 -19.96 7.17 -15.21
N GLN A 51 -19.81 5.85 -15.18
CA GLN A 51 -18.80 5.14 -15.99
C GLN A 51 -19.03 5.36 -17.50
N ASP A 52 -20.28 5.36 -17.95
CA ASP A 52 -20.70 5.47 -19.35
C ASP A 52 -20.80 6.91 -19.86
N GLU A 53 -20.65 7.90 -18.99
CA GLU A 53 -20.71 9.31 -19.37
C GLU A 53 -19.51 9.70 -20.27
N ALA A 54 -19.76 10.57 -21.25
CA ALA A 54 -18.75 11.01 -22.22
C ALA A 54 -17.55 11.71 -21.57
N VAL A 55 -16.35 11.42 -22.09
CA VAL A 55 -15.09 12.02 -21.62
C VAL A 55 -14.87 13.38 -22.29
N GLY A 56 -14.78 14.45 -21.48
CA GLY A 56 -14.48 15.80 -21.94
C GLY A 56 -13.02 16.03 -22.32
N ASN A 57 -12.69 17.21 -22.88
CA ASN A 57 -11.31 17.62 -23.19
C ASN A 57 -11.04 19.05 -22.68
N PRO A 58 -10.28 19.23 -21.57
CA PRO A 58 -9.66 18.18 -20.75
C PRO A 58 -10.68 17.38 -19.94
N ASP A 59 -10.35 16.14 -19.60
CA ASP A 59 -11.15 15.33 -18.68
C ASP A 59 -10.89 15.78 -17.24
N ILE A 60 -11.79 16.59 -16.70
CA ILE A 60 -11.71 17.09 -15.32
C ILE A 60 -11.99 16.00 -14.27
N TYR A 61 -12.55 14.85 -14.68
CA TYR A 61 -12.89 13.73 -13.80
C TYR A 61 -11.94 12.54 -13.94
N ALA A 62 -10.87 12.64 -14.74
CA ALA A 62 -9.97 11.54 -15.08
C ALA A 62 -9.46 10.76 -13.85
N ILE A 63 -9.11 11.47 -12.77
CA ILE A 63 -8.63 10.86 -11.52
C ILE A 63 -9.75 10.07 -10.83
N GLN A 64 -10.97 10.61 -10.78
CA GLN A 64 -12.10 9.95 -10.15
C GLN A 64 -12.50 8.68 -10.92
N ARG A 65 -12.54 8.75 -12.26
CA ARG A 65 -12.82 7.61 -13.14
C ARG A 65 -11.81 6.49 -12.93
N ARG A 66 -10.51 6.79 -13.08
CA ARG A 66 -9.43 5.80 -12.90
C ARG A 66 -9.47 5.15 -11.50
N ARG A 67 -9.68 5.94 -10.45
CA ARG A 67 -9.79 5.42 -9.08
C ARG A 67 -10.96 4.46 -8.92
N SER A 68 -12.11 4.78 -9.52
CA SER A 68 -13.35 3.98 -9.43
C SER A 68 -13.23 2.69 -10.24
N GLU A 69 -12.63 2.75 -11.44
CA GLU A 69 -12.29 1.57 -12.24
C GLU A 69 -11.31 0.65 -11.49
N HIS A 70 -10.26 1.21 -10.90
CA HIS A 70 -9.33 0.44 -10.09
C HIS A 70 -10.02 -0.16 -8.86
N PHE A 71 -10.91 0.57 -8.19
CA PHE A 71 -11.66 0.03 -7.06
C PHE A 71 -12.50 -1.19 -7.49
N SER A 72 -13.22 -1.08 -8.60
CA SER A 72 -14.04 -2.17 -9.15
C SER A 72 -13.20 -3.41 -9.47
N VAL A 73 -12.05 -3.25 -10.13
CA VAL A 73 -11.12 -4.37 -10.40
C VAL A 73 -10.66 -5.06 -9.11
N PHE A 74 -10.25 -4.29 -8.11
CA PHE A 74 -9.79 -4.85 -6.84
C PHE A 74 -10.92 -5.55 -6.08
N LEU A 75 -12.10 -4.94 -6.01
CA LEU A 75 -13.27 -5.55 -5.40
C LEU A 75 -13.63 -6.88 -6.07
N ASN A 76 -13.59 -6.94 -7.40
CA ASN A 76 -13.89 -8.18 -8.14
C ASN A 76 -12.88 -9.29 -7.84
N ASN A 77 -11.58 -8.94 -7.76
CA ASN A 77 -10.55 -9.89 -7.37
C ASN A 77 -10.76 -10.38 -5.93
N THR A 78 -11.01 -9.46 -5.00
CA THR A 78 -11.31 -9.78 -3.59
C THR A 78 -12.54 -10.68 -3.46
N LEU A 79 -13.62 -10.42 -4.19
CA LEU A 79 -14.82 -11.26 -4.19
C LEU A 79 -14.53 -12.67 -4.75
N ALA A 80 -13.70 -12.77 -5.79
CA ALA A 80 -13.28 -14.06 -6.35
C ALA A 80 -12.40 -14.86 -5.38
N GLU A 81 -11.53 -14.17 -4.63
CA GLU A 81 -10.66 -14.76 -3.62
C GLU A 81 -11.43 -15.14 -2.34
N ASN A 82 -12.48 -14.39 -2.00
CA ASN A 82 -13.39 -14.66 -0.89
C ASN A 82 -14.46 -15.70 -1.27
N LYS A 83 -14.03 -16.93 -1.58
CA LYS A 83 -14.77 -18.03 -2.23
C LYS A 83 -16.12 -18.45 -1.60
N ALA A 84 -16.49 -17.95 -0.43
CA ALA A 84 -17.73 -18.30 0.28
C ALA A 84 -18.66 -17.09 0.50
N CYS A 85 -18.42 -15.98 -0.20
CA CYS A 85 -19.28 -14.80 -0.11
C CYS A 85 -20.63 -15.06 -0.76
N GLU A 86 -21.69 -14.99 0.05
CA GLU A 86 -23.08 -15.10 -0.39
C GLU A 86 -23.78 -13.74 -0.36
N ASN A 87 -23.36 -12.84 0.51
CA ASN A 87 -24.05 -11.60 0.81
C ASN A 87 -23.17 -10.38 0.54
N LEU A 88 -23.66 -9.47 -0.29
CA LEU A 88 -23.02 -8.20 -0.59
C LEU A 88 -23.86 -7.06 -0.01
N ILE A 89 -23.23 -6.19 0.78
CA ILE A 89 -23.91 -5.06 1.43
C ILE A 89 -23.38 -3.77 0.86
N TYR A 90 -24.25 -2.98 0.26
CA TYR A 90 -23.96 -1.63 -0.21
C TYR A 90 -24.47 -0.61 0.79
N ILE A 91 -23.58 0.27 1.25
CA ILE A 91 -23.90 1.29 2.24
C ILE A 91 -23.79 2.67 1.59
N GLY A 92 -24.94 3.30 1.33
CA GLY A 92 -25.04 4.68 0.84
C GLY A 92 -24.35 4.95 -0.50
N LEU A 93 -24.19 3.94 -1.37
CA LEU A 93 -23.55 4.11 -2.67
C LEU A 93 -24.42 4.97 -3.61
N THR A 94 -23.80 5.93 -4.30
CA THR A 94 -24.50 6.76 -5.29
C THR A 94 -24.75 5.98 -6.59
N PRO A 95 -25.69 6.43 -7.46
CA PRO A 95 -25.85 5.86 -8.80
C PRO A 95 -24.54 5.86 -9.62
N GLU A 96 -23.75 6.94 -9.52
CA GLU A 96 -22.48 7.07 -10.22
C GLU A 96 -21.47 6.03 -9.70
N GLN A 97 -21.35 5.82 -8.38
CA GLN A 97 -20.50 4.77 -7.82
C GLN A 97 -20.93 3.38 -8.29
N ARG A 98 -22.23 3.08 -8.24
CA ARG A 98 -22.78 1.80 -8.69
C ARG A 98 -22.54 1.54 -10.17
N SER A 99 -22.50 2.57 -11.01
CA SER A 99 -22.22 2.41 -12.44
C SER A 99 -20.86 1.76 -12.75
N TYR A 100 -19.91 1.76 -11.80
CA TYR A 100 -18.62 1.10 -11.93
C TYR A 100 -18.60 -0.36 -11.43
N LEU A 101 -19.68 -0.81 -10.77
CA LEU A 101 -19.77 -2.15 -10.17
C LEU A 101 -20.60 -3.05 -11.08
N ASP A 102 -20.11 -4.26 -11.38
CA ASP A 102 -20.82 -5.27 -12.18
C ASP A 102 -20.69 -6.66 -11.55
N VAL A 103 -21.00 -6.76 -10.24
CA VAL A 103 -20.89 -8.00 -9.47
C VAL A 103 -22.20 -8.48 -8.85
N GLU A 104 -23.21 -7.64 -8.84
CA GLU A 104 -24.46 -7.81 -8.09
C GLU A 104 -25.21 -9.11 -8.45
N ARG A 105 -25.08 -9.59 -9.69
CA ARG A 105 -25.84 -10.74 -10.22
C ARG A 105 -25.54 -12.08 -9.54
N HIS A 106 -24.49 -12.14 -8.72
CA HIS A 106 -24.00 -13.37 -8.11
C HIS A 106 -24.19 -13.43 -6.59
N PHE A 107 -24.73 -12.38 -5.97
CA PHE A 107 -24.83 -12.25 -4.52
C PHE A 107 -26.23 -11.84 -4.07
N ASN A 108 -26.57 -12.15 -2.82
CA ASN A 108 -27.69 -11.53 -2.13
C ASN A 108 -27.30 -10.08 -1.81
N LEU A 109 -27.87 -9.13 -2.54
CA LEU A 109 -27.56 -7.71 -2.37
C LEU A 109 -28.46 -7.07 -1.32
N PHE A 110 -27.86 -6.47 -0.31
CA PHE A 110 -28.53 -5.60 0.67
C PHE A 110 -28.11 -4.15 0.44
N GLU A 111 -29.05 -3.30 0.03
CA GLU A 111 -28.83 -1.86 -0.11
C GLU A 111 -29.29 -1.14 1.16
N ILE A 112 -28.34 -0.57 1.90
CA ILE A 112 -28.59 0.17 3.14
C ILE A 112 -28.31 1.64 2.85
N ASN A 113 -29.36 2.43 2.70
CA ASN A 113 -29.27 3.85 2.38
C ASN A 113 -29.55 4.73 3.61
N ASP A 114 -30.28 4.20 4.60
CA ASP A 114 -30.57 4.89 5.85
C ASP A 114 -30.61 3.94 7.06
N VAL A 115 -30.85 4.51 8.24
CA VAL A 115 -30.88 3.78 9.52
C VAL A 115 -32.04 2.78 9.58
N GLY A 116 -33.16 3.06 8.91
CA GLY A 116 -34.31 2.16 8.86
C GLY A 116 -34.00 0.86 8.12
N ASP A 117 -33.21 0.93 7.06
CA ASP A 117 -32.77 -0.23 6.29
C ASP A 117 -31.97 -1.23 7.15
N ILE A 118 -31.17 -0.74 8.11
CA ILE A 118 -30.29 -1.60 8.93
C ILE A 118 -31.09 -2.68 9.66
N ALA A 119 -32.12 -2.28 10.41
CA ALA A 119 -32.91 -3.23 11.20
C ALA A 119 -33.72 -4.17 10.30
N ASN A 120 -34.23 -3.67 9.17
CA ASN A 120 -35.04 -4.44 8.22
C ASN A 120 -34.22 -5.55 7.55
N TYR A 121 -32.99 -5.25 7.11
CA TYR A 121 -32.14 -6.21 6.40
C TYR A 121 -31.26 -7.03 7.33
N LEU A 122 -30.74 -6.43 8.41
CA LEU A 122 -29.70 -7.06 9.23
C LEU A 122 -30.18 -7.53 10.61
N GLY A 123 -31.41 -7.21 11.01
CA GLY A 123 -31.92 -7.56 12.35
C GLY A 123 -31.85 -9.06 12.68
N GLY A 124 -32.02 -9.92 11.68
CA GLY A 124 -31.90 -11.38 11.85
C GLY A 124 -30.50 -11.86 12.21
N PHE A 125 -29.45 -11.08 11.92
CA PHE A 125 -28.06 -11.43 12.25
C PHE A 125 -27.63 -10.92 13.63
N ALA A 126 -28.42 -10.06 14.26
CA ALA A 126 -28.10 -9.38 15.52
C ALA A 126 -28.85 -9.93 16.75
N LEU A 127 -29.45 -11.13 16.67
CA LEU A 127 -30.32 -11.69 17.71
C LEU A 127 -29.66 -11.87 19.09
N TYR A 128 -28.33 -11.96 19.14
CA TYR A 128 -27.53 -12.17 20.36
C TYR A 128 -26.81 -10.90 20.83
N LYS A 129 -27.07 -9.75 20.20
CA LYS A 129 -26.47 -8.46 20.58
C LYS A 129 -27.20 -7.87 21.79
N GLY A 130 -26.45 -7.19 22.64
CA GLY A 130 -27.00 -6.44 23.77
C GLY A 130 -27.75 -5.17 23.35
N ASP A 131 -28.28 -4.46 24.34
CA ASP A 131 -29.00 -3.19 24.13
C ASP A 131 -28.15 -2.17 23.36
N SER A 132 -28.82 -1.30 22.61
CA SER A 132 -28.13 -0.29 21.82
C SER A 132 -27.35 0.69 22.70
N LEU A 133 -26.14 1.01 22.28
CA LEU A 133 -25.30 2.10 22.80
C LEU A 133 -25.60 3.35 21.98
N VAL A 134 -26.00 4.43 22.64
CA VAL A 134 -26.30 5.71 21.97
C VAL A 134 -25.18 6.72 22.21
N CYS A 135 -24.61 7.26 21.13
CA CYS A 135 -23.57 8.29 21.22
C CYS A 135 -23.70 9.41 20.18
N ASP A 136 -22.88 10.45 20.34
CA ASP A 136 -22.78 11.54 19.37
C ASP A 136 -22.06 11.09 18.09
N GLU A 137 -22.39 11.72 16.97
CA GLU A 137 -21.78 11.43 15.68
C GLU A 137 -20.27 11.73 15.65
N SER A 138 -19.83 12.76 16.36
CA SER A 138 -18.41 13.09 16.51
C SER A 138 -17.63 12.01 17.27
N GLN A 139 -18.33 11.11 17.98
CA GLN A 139 -17.76 10.01 18.73
C GLN A 139 -17.88 8.67 18.00
N ALA A 140 -18.13 8.65 16.69
CA ALA A 140 -18.40 7.41 15.94
C ALA A 140 -17.35 6.31 16.15
N ALA A 141 -16.04 6.62 16.09
CA ALA A 141 -14.97 5.64 16.31
C ALA A 141 -14.95 5.10 17.75
N LEU A 142 -15.17 5.97 18.74
CA LEU A 142 -15.24 5.63 20.15
C LEU A 142 -16.48 4.77 20.45
N GLY A 143 -17.64 5.20 19.99
CA GLY A 143 -18.91 4.49 20.12
C GLY A 143 -18.86 3.11 19.47
N LEU A 144 -18.29 3.01 18.26
CA LEU A 144 -18.07 1.72 17.61
C LEU A 144 -17.17 0.82 18.47
N THR A 145 -16.04 1.34 18.95
CA THR A 145 -15.10 0.56 19.78
C THR A 145 -15.79 -0.03 21.01
N VAL A 146 -16.53 0.80 21.76
CA VAL A 146 -17.27 0.36 22.95
C VAL A 146 -18.34 -0.66 22.56
N ALA A 147 -19.14 -0.39 21.53
CA ALA A 147 -20.21 -1.28 21.08
C ALA A 147 -19.68 -2.65 20.66
N LEU A 148 -18.56 -2.72 19.92
CA LEU A 148 -17.98 -4.00 19.52
C LEU A 148 -17.41 -4.79 20.71
N LYS A 149 -16.72 -4.12 21.64
CA LYS A 149 -16.16 -4.78 22.84
C LYS A 149 -17.23 -5.26 23.81
N GLU A 150 -18.34 -4.54 23.93
CA GLU A 150 -19.49 -4.93 24.78
C GLU A 150 -20.52 -5.81 24.07
N ASN A 151 -20.29 -6.14 22.79
CA ASN A 151 -21.23 -6.88 21.94
C ASN A 151 -22.64 -6.26 21.88
N ARG A 152 -22.70 -4.93 21.76
CA ARG A 152 -23.91 -4.09 21.67
C ARG A 152 -24.09 -3.52 20.27
N LEU A 153 -25.31 -3.08 19.96
CA LEU A 153 -25.61 -2.32 18.75
C LEU A 153 -25.22 -0.86 18.92
N LEU A 154 -24.83 -0.17 17.85
CA LEU A 154 -24.53 1.27 17.87
C LEU A 154 -25.69 2.09 17.29
N GLN A 155 -26.05 3.18 17.97
CA GLN A 155 -27.00 4.18 17.49
C GLN A 155 -26.46 5.60 17.72
N PHE A 156 -26.80 6.51 16.81
CA PHE A 156 -26.51 7.93 16.96
C PHE A 156 -27.76 8.69 17.38
N GLY A 157 -27.65 9.56 18.38
CA GLY A 157 -28.80 10.28 18.91
C GLY A 157 -28.45 11.37 19.91
N ALA A 158 -29.46 12.10 20.38
CA ALA A 158 -29.29 13.23 21.30
C ALA A 158 -29.02 12.82 22.76
N TYR A 159 -29.25 11.55 23.11
CA TYR A 159 -28.95 11.01 24.44
C TYR A 159 -27.55 10.40 24.42
N ASN A 160 -26.58 11.15 24.94
CA ASN A 160 -25.19 10.71 24.96
C ASN A 160 -24.92 9.94 26.26
N GLU A 161 -24.73 8.63 26.16
CA GLU A 161 -24.04 7.90 27.22
C GLU A 161 -22.61 8.46 27.35
N GLN A 162 -22.12 8.67 28.57
CA GLN A 162 -20.72 9.04 28.77
C GLN A 162 -19.85 7.84 28.43
N LEU A 163 -19.36 7.81 27.19
CA LEU A 163 -18.49 6.74 26.72
C LEU A 163 -17.13 6.84 27.40
N VAL A 164 -16.71 5.72 27.99
CA VAL A 164 -15.36 5.54 28.51
C VAL A 164 -14.71 4.42 27.71
N MET A 165 -13.45 4.62 27.32
CA MET A 165 -12.70 3.55 26.65
C MET A 165 -12.59 2.34 27.60
N PRO A 166 -12.90 1.13 27.12
CA PRO A 166 -12.73 -0.08 27.93
C PRO A 166 -11.28 -0.22 28.42
N ASP A 167 -11.11 -0.75 29.62
CA ASP A 167 -9.80 -0.90 30.27
C ASP A 167 -8.82 -1.65 29.35
N PRO A 168 -7.65 -1.08 29.00
CA PRO A 168 -6.73 -1.69 28.05
C PRO A 168 -5.92 -2.82 28.67
N ALA A 169 -6.59 -3.91 29.07
CA ALA A 169 -5.96 -5.11 29.62
C ALA A 169 -5.42 -6.05 28.53
N GLU A 170 -5.69 -5.78 27.25
CA GLU A 170 -5.31 -6.69 26.17
C GLU A 170 -3.81 -6.59 25.81
N ARG A 171 -3.27 -7.68 25.25
CA ARG A 171 -1.83 -7.81 24.96
C ARG A 171 -1.38 -6.96 23.76
N GLY A 172 -2.26 -6.76 22.78
CA GLY A 172 -2.00 -5.93 21.61
C GLY A 172 -2.52 -4.50 21.77
N ALA A 173 -1.86 -3.53 21.14
CA ALA A 173 -2.33 -2.16 21.03
C ALA A 173 -2.49 -1.74 19.57
N VAL A 174 -3.62 -1.10 19.26
CA VAL A 174 -3.87 -0.43 17.99
C VAL A 174 -4.07 1.06 18.24
N ILE A 175 -3.17 1.88 17.70
CA ILE A 175 -3.26 3.34 17.78
C ILE A 175 -3.86 3.83 16.47
N VAL A 176 -4.90 4.66 16.55
CA VAL A 176 -5.63 5.18 15.37
C VAL A 176 -5.62 6.70 15.40
N GLU A 177 -5.00 7.31 14.39
CA GLU A 177 -5.21 8.74 14.09
C GLU A 177 -6.62 8.93 13.54
N VAL A 178 -7.51 9.54 14.33
CA VAL A 178 -8.94 9.63 14.00
C VAL A 178 -9.19 10.75 13.00
N GLU A 179 -9.48 10.39 11.76
CA GLU A 179 -9.75 11.33 10.65
C GLU A 179 -11.25 11.64 10.47
N GLY A 180 -12.12 10.95 11.22
CA GLY A 180 -13.58 11.09 11.12
C GLY A 180 -14.18 10.46 9.87
N ASN A 181 -13.52 9.46 9.28
CA ASN A 181 -13.94 8.84 8.02
C ASN A 181 -13.92 7.30 8.10
N ILE A 182 -14.19 6.64 6.96
CA ILE A 182 -14.28 5.18 6.89
C ILE A 182 -13.00 4.45 7.32
N SER A 183 -11.82 5.05 7.15
CA SER A 183 -10.57 4.41 7.56
C SER A 183 -10.49 4.17 9.07
N ASP A 184 -11.12 5.03 9.89
CA ASP A 184 -11.24 4.82 11.34
C ASP A 184 -12.06 3.56 11.65
N ILE A 185 -13.13 3.35 10.88
CA ILE A 185 -14.04 2.21 11.01
C ILE A 185 -13.31 0.90 10.65
N VAL A 186 -12.50 0.92 9.60
CA VAL A 186 -11.62 -0.21 9.23
C VAL A 186 -10.62 -0.52 10.35
N ALA A 187 -9.99 0.51 10.93
CA ALA A 187 -9.02 0.35 12.01
C ALA A 187 -9.65 -0.25 13.28
N VAL A 188 -10.84 0.23 13.67
CA VAL A 188 -11.59 -0.29 14.83
C VAL A 188 -12.08 -1.71 14.57
N ASN A 189 -12.65 -2.00 13.40
CA ASN A 189 -13.05 -3.35 12.99
C ASN A 189 -11.86 -4.32 13.11
N TYR A 190 -10.70 -3.94 12.56
CA TYR A 190 -9.47 -4.71 12.69
C TYR A 190 -9.05 -4.93 14.15
N ALA A 191 -8.94 -3.87 14.94
CA ALA A 191 -8.46 -3.94 16.31
C ALA A 191 -9.36 -4.81 17.20
N CYS A 192 -10.68 -4.67 17.05
CA CYS A 192 -11.64 -5.51 17.76
C CYS A 192 -11.60 -6.97 17.26
N SER A 193 -11.37 -7.20 15.96
CA SER A 193 -11.27 -8.56 15.40
C SER A 193 -10.14 -9.36 16.01
N ILE A 194 -9.03 -8.71 16.37
CA ILE A 194 -7.85 -9.33 16.99
C ILE A 194 -7.86 -9.24 18.54
N GLY A 195 -8.90 -8.65 19.12
CA GLY A 195 -8.98 -8.45 20.56
C GLY A 195 -7.89 -7.54 21.13
N ALA A 196 -7.51 -6.48 20.41
CA ALA A 196 -6.51 -5.50 20.87
C ALA A 196 -7.14 -4.34 21.65
N SER A 197 -6.32 -3.67 22.46
CA SER A 197 -6.64 -2.35 23.00
C SER A 197 -6.66 -1.34 21.86
N VAL A 198 -7.69 -0.50 21.82
CA VAL A 198 -7.80 0.60 20.84
C VAL A 198 -7.38 1.88 21.55
N TYR A 199 -6.56 2.70 20.90
CA TYR A 199 -6.21 4.03 21.36
C TYR A 199 -6.49 5.03 20.24
N LEU A 200 -7.42 5.94 20.50
CA LEU A 200 -7.79 6.99 19.56
C LEU A 200 -6.96 8.24 19.86
N VAL A 201 -6.22 8.72 18.87
CA VAL A 201 -5.45 9.96 18.96
C VAL A 201 -5.94 10.95 17.91
N ASP A 202 -5.72 12.24 18.16
CA ASP A 202 -6.18 13.31 17.27
C ASP A 202 -5.58 13.16 15.86
N GLN A 203 -6.35 13.45 14.80
CA GLN A 203 -5.83 13.56 13.43
C GLN A 203 -4.61 14.49 13.31
N LEU A 204 -3.83 14.33 12.25
CA LEU A 204 -2.83 15.33 11.91
C LEU A 204 -3.49 16.64 11.51
N LYS A 205 -2.84 17.76 11.87
CA LYS A 205 -3.20 19.05 11.25
C LYS A 205 -2.85 18.98 9.77
N LYS A 206 -3.64 19.67 8.93
CA LYS A 206 -3.58 19.60 7.46
C LYS A 206 -2.18 19.75 6.83
N ASP A 207 -1.27 20.48 7.47
CA ASP A 207 0.09 20.72 6.97
C ASP A 207 1.18 19.98 7.79
N GLU A 208 0.82 19.26 8.86
CA GLU A 208 1.77 18.61 9.78
C GLU A 208 2.46 17.39 9.15
N GLY A 209 1.76 16.64 8.29
CA GLY A 209 2.37 15.52 7.56
C GLY A 209 3.47 15.99 6.59
N ASP A 210 3.19 17.03 5.80
CA ASP A 210 4.18 17.65 4.90
C ASP A 210 5.34 18.25 5.71
N GLU A 211 5.07 18.87 6.87
CA GLU A 211 6.09 19.38 7.78
C GLU A 211 7.04 18.26 8.28
N VAL A 212 6.50 17.12 8.70
CA VAL A 212 7.32 15.97 9.14
C VAL A 212 8.19 15.45 8.00
N LEU A 213 7.66 15.36 6.78
CA LEU A 213 8.45 14.98 5.61
C LEU A 213 9.61 15.96 5.37
N HIS A 214 9.36 17.27 5.42
CA HIS A 214 10.40 18.28 5.28
C HIS A 214 11.44 18.24 6.41
N LEU A 215 11.02 17.94 7.64
CA LEU A 215 11.94 17.75 8.76
C LEU A 215 12.83 16.52 8.55
N LEU A 216 12.29 15.42 8.02
CA LEU A 216 13.08 14.22 7.70
C LEU A 216 14.07 14.47 6.54
N GLU A 217 13.66 15.21 5.51
CA GLU A 217 14.55 15.72 4.45
C GLU A 217 15.69 16.56 5.04
N THR A 218 15.35 17.48 5.94
CA THR A 218 16.32 18.37 6.61
C THR A 218 17.28 17.58 7.51
N TRP A 219 16.78 16.62 8.29
CA TRP A 219 17.60 15.74 9.11
C TRP A 219 18.63 14.98 8.27
N SER A 220 18.20 14.47 7.12
CA SER A 220 19.08 13.74 6.21
C SER A 220 20.10 14.62 5.50
N ALA A 221 19.82 15.92 5.35
CA ALA A 221 20.79 16.90 4.89
C ALA A 221 21.86 17.25 5.95
N GLY A 222 21.81 16.63 7.13
CA GLY A 222 22.83 16.76 8.17
C GLY A 222 22.45 17.66 9.35
N GLU A 223 21.16 17.98 9.53
CA GLU A 223 20.67 18.87 10.60
C GLU A 223 19.98 18.07 11.73
N PRO A 224 20.68 17.73 12.84
CA PRO A 224 20.17 16.79 13.85
C PRO A 224 18.93 17.32 14.59
N HIS A 225 18.81 18.64 14.75
CA HIS A 225 17.66 19.27 15.42
C HIS A 225 16.32 18.99 14.75
N ALA A 226 16.31 18.65 13.45
CA ALA A 226 15.08 18.32 12.75
C ALA A 226 14.49 16.98 13.23
N LEU A 227 15.33 15.99 13.57
CA LEU A 227 14.87 14.71 14.12
C LEU A 227 14.23 14.88 15.50
N GLU A 228 14.83 15.68 16.38
CA GLU A 228 14.29 15.94 17.71
C GLU A 228 12.87 16.55 17.65
N LYS A 229 12.63 17.45 16.68
CA LYS A 229 11.29 17.99 16.44
C LYS A 229 10.29 16.92 15.96
N VAL A 230 10.73 15.99 15.12
CA VAL A 230 9.89 14.86 14.68
C VAL A 230 9.54 13.98 15.88
N LYS A 231 10.54 13.62 16.71
CA LYS A 231 10.34 12.82 17.92
C LYS A 231 9.42 13.51 18.93
N GLU A 232 9.57 14.81 19.14
CA GLU A 232 8.70 15.60 20.01
C GLU A 232 7.24 15.53 19.54
N LYS A 233 7.00 15.74 18.24
CA LYS A 233 5.65 15.62 17.64
C LYS A 233 5.06 14.23 17.83
N LEU A 234 5.84 13.17 17.59
CA LEU A 234 5.40 11.79 17.78
C LEU A 234 5.09 11.50 19.25
N ASN A 235 5.99 11.83 20.16
CA ASN A 235 5.84 11.58 21.60
C ASN A 235 4.64 12.31 22.18
N ASN A 236 4.41 13.57 21.81
CA ASN A 236 3.26 14.34 22.29
C ASN A 236 1.92 13.67 21.97
N ARG A 237 1.84 12.91 20.88
CA ARG A 237 0.63 12.18 20.46
C ARG A 237 0.36 10.94 21.30
N ILE A 238 1.41 10.25 21.74
CA ILE A 238 1.32 8.96 22.45
C ILE A 238 1.65 9.06 23.95
N ALA A 239 2.05 10.22 24.45
CA ALA A 239 2.53 10.42 25.81
C ALA A 239 1.56 9.98 26.92
N LYS A 240 0.25 9.97 26.62
CA LYS A 240 -0.81 9.59 27.57
C LYS A 240 -1.14 8.09 27.53
N ILE A 241 -0.51 7.33 26.64
CA ILE A 241 -0.81 5.92 26.41
C ILE A 241 0.20 5.08 27.18
N ASP A 242 -0.28 4.24 28.09
CA ASP A 242 0.55 3.21 28.71
C ASP A 242 0.69 2.01 27.77
N LEU A 243 1.91 1.82 27.28
CA LEU A 243 2.29 0.75 26.36
C LEU A 243 3.17 -0.32 27.03
N SER A 244 3.49 -0.17 28.31
CA SER A 244 4.52 -0.98 28.99
C SER A 244 4.22 -2.47 29.05
N ALA A 245 2.93 -2.84 29.09
CA ALA A 245 2.46 -4.22 29.17
C ALA A 245 2.05 -4.82 27.80
N LYS A 246 2.36 -4.14 26.68
CA LYS A 246 1.92 -4.56 25.34
C LYS A 246 2.98 -5.40 24.65
N ASP A 247 2.53 -6.43 23.96
CA ASP A 247 3.38 -7.35 23.19
C ASP A 247 3.69 -6.83 21.78
N PHE A 248 2.80 -6.01 21.22
CA PHE A 248 2.98 -5.36 19.92
C PHE A 248 2.10 -4.11 19.81
N ILE A 249 2.46 -3.25 18.85
CA ILE A 249 1.70 -2.06 18.49
C ILE A 249 1.48 -2.03 16.97
N THR A 250 0.25 -1.73 16.55
CA THR A 250 -0.07 -1.40 15.15
C THR A 250 -0.60 0.02 15.07
N CYS A 251 0.09 0.91 14.37
CA CYS A 251 -0.33 2.31 14.21
C CYS A 251 -1.04 2.51 12.87
N PHE A 252 -2.31 2.90 12.91
CA PHE A 252 -3.09 3.39 11.79
C PHE A 252 -2.85 4.90 11.68
N THR A 253 -2.04 5.30 10.69
CA THR A 253 -1.51 6.66 10.55
C THR A 253 -1.61 7.18 9.13
N THR A 254 -1.66 8.49 8.98
CA THR A 254 -1.60 9.20 7.70
C THR A 254 -0.17 9.35 7.14
N GLY A 255 0.83 8.76 7.78
CA GLY A 255 2.20 8.70 7.28
C GLY A 255 3.29 8.97 8.33
N LEU A 256 2.95 9.07 9.62
CA LEU A 256 3.93 9.32 10.68
C LEU A 256 4.78 8.07 10.96
N PRO A 257 6.10 8.19 11.17
CA PRO A 257 6.98 7.05 11.45
C PRO A 257 7.06 6.73 12.95
N TYR A 258 6.01 6.15 13.54
CA TYR A 258 5.96 5.85 14.98
C TYR A 258 7.09 4.92 15.46
N GLY A 259 7.62 4.07 14.58
CA GLY A 259 8.77 3.21 14.86
C GLY A 259 10.08 3.96 15.19
N LEU A 260 10.12 5.30 15.03
CA LEU A 260 11.22 6.15 15.51
C LEU A 260 11.25 6.30 17.03
N VAL A 261 10.09 6.35 17.68
CA VAL A 261 9.98 6.59 19.13
C VAL A 261 9.57 5.35 19.90
N LEU A 262 8.90 4.40 19.24
CA LEU A 262 8.47 3.14 19.81
C LEU A 262 9.44 2.01 19.42
N THR A 263 10.60 1.95 20.08
CA THR A 263 11.66 0.96 19.75
C THR A 263 11.69 -0.23 20.69
N SER A 264 11.11 -0.12 21.88
CA SER A 264 11.17 -1.15 22.94
C SER A 264 10.20 -2.32 22.75
N ILE A 265 9.28 -2.23 21.79
CA ILE A 265 8.20 -3.21 21.52
C ILE A 265 8.10 -3.36 19.99
N PRO A 266 7.70 -4.52 19.45
CA PRO A 266 7.40 -4.66 18.02
C PRO A 266 6.34 -3.67 17.52
N VAL A 267 6.68 -2.89 16.50
CA VAL A 267 5.80 -1.88 15.88
C VAL A 267 5.59 -2.16 14.40
N SER A 268 4.33 -2.10 13.99
CA SER A 268 3.89 -2.12 12.61
C SER A 268 2.97 -0.93 12.33
N GLN A 269 2.80 -0.57 11.06
CA GLN A 269 1.99 0.59 10.68
C GLN A 269 1.11 0.32 9.47
N ILE A 270 -0.05 0.96 9.42
CA ILE A 270 -0.98 0.94 8.28
C ILE A 270 -1.22 2.38 7.83
N HIS A 271 -1.14 2.61 6.53
CA HIS A 271 -1.34 3.94 5.96
C HIS A 271 -2.83 4.20 5.68
N LEU A 272 -3.43 5.17 6.38
CA LEU A 272 -4.88 5.44 6.32
C LEU A 272 -5.38 5.89 4.95
N ASN A 273 -4.51 6.52 4.15
CA ASN A 273 -4.87 7.04 2.84
C ASN A 273 -4.57 6.09 1.66
N TYR A 274 -3.97 4.91 1.91
CA TYR A 274 -3.52 4.00 0.84
C TYR A 274 -4.21 2.64 0.94
N ARG A 275 -5.55 2.68 0.82
CA ARG A 275 -6.41 1.49 0.80
C ARG A 275 -6.24 0.58 2.03
N PRO A 276 -6.40 1.11 3.27
CA PRO A 276 -6.28 0.30 4.48
C PRO A 276 -7.29 -0.86 4.51
N ASP A 277 -8.44 -0.70 3.86
CA ASP A 277 -9.46 -1.72 3.65
C ASP A 277 -8.91 -2.96 2.92
N PHE A 278 -8.42 -2.78 1.70
CA PHE A 278 -7.83 -3.86 0.90
C PHE A 278 -6.58 -4.40 1.56
N PHE A 279 -5.76 -3.53 2.17
CA PHE A 279 -4.54 -3.96 2.84
C PHE A 279 -4.82 -4.95 3.97
N VAL A 280 -5.74 -4.61 4.88
CA VAL A 280 -6.07 -5.49 6.01
C VAL A 280 -6.71 -6.78 5.51
N PHE A 281 -7.63 -6.71 4.55
CA PHE A 281 -8.22 -7.90 3.93
C PHE A 281 -7.16 -8.83 3.34
N ASN A 282 -6.29 -8.31 2.47
CA ASN A 282 -5.25 -9.10 1.78
C ASN A 282 -4.28 -9.75 2.77
N ALA A 283 -3.94 -9.06 3.85
CA ALA A 283 -3.07 -9.57 4.90
C ALA A 283 -3.72 -10.69 5.72
N VAL A 284 -5.00 -10.55 6.10
CA VAL A 284 -5.76 -11.61 6.79
C VAL A 284 -5.93 -12.83 5.89
N LEU A 285 -6.35 -12.61 4.63
CA LEU A 285 -6.54 -13.67 3.65
C LEU A 285 -5.25 -14.46 3.43
N ASN A 286 -4.09 -13.79 3.32
CA ASN A 286 -2.82 -14.46 3.04
C ASN A 286 -2.37 -15.45 4.09
N GLU A 287 -2.69 -15.21 5.37
CA GLU A 287 -2.34 -16.17 6.43
C GLU A 287 -3.13 -17.49 6.31
N GLN A 288 -4.19 -17.51 5.49
CA GLN A 288 -5.00 -18.70 5.20
C GLN A 288 -4.68 -19.32 3.82
N LEU A 289 -3.99 -18.60 2.94
CA LEU A 289 -3.67 -19.05 1.58
C LEU A 289 -2.37 -19.85 1.53
N LYS A 290 -2.25 -20.67 0.49
CA LYS A 290 -0.99 -21.29 0.12
C LYS A 290 -0.20 -20.32 -0.75
N LEU A 291 0.90 -19.84 -0.19
CA LEU A 291 1.89 -19.01 -0.86
C LEU A 291 2.56 -19.72 -2.06
N THR A 292 3.12 -18.94 -2.98
CA THR A 292 3.77 -19.48 -4.20
C THR A 292 5.08 -20.19 -3.88
N GLY A 293 5.68 -19.86 -2.74
CA GLY A 293 6.98 -20.30 -2.28
C GLY A 293 8.13 -19.71 -3.10
N SER A 294 7.96 -18.51 -3.64
CA SER A 294 8.96 -17.85 -4.50
C SER A 294 9.42 -16.50 -3.96
N ALA A 295 10.70 -16.21 -4.17
CA ALA A 295 11.34 -14.98 -3.77
C ALA A 295 12.09 -14.34 -4.94
N VAL A 296 12.03 -13.01 -5.02
CA VAL A 296 12.77 -12.21 -5.99
C VAL A 296 13.88 -11.48 -5.25
N ILE A 297 15.10 -11.55 -5.76
CA ILE A 297 16.24 -10.80 -5.25
C ILE A 297 16.68 -9.84 -6.35
N PHE A 298 16.63 -8.54 -6.09
CA PHE A 298 17.07 -7.49 -7.00
C PHE A 298 18.30 -6.78 -6.42
N SER A 299 19.41 -6.79 -7.16
CA SER A 299 20.61 -6.01 -6.81
C SER A 299 21.36 -5.56 -8.06
N THR A 300 21.74 -4.28 -8.10
CA THR A 300 22.62 -3.74 -9.14
C THR A 300 24.09 -4.15 -8.95
N GLN A 301 24.42 -4.83 -7.84
CA GLN A 301 25.79 -5.25 -7.46
C GLN A 301 26.80 -4.11 -7.48
N SER A 302 26.35 -2.92 -7.09
CA SER A 302 27.18 -1.72 -7.05
C SER A 302 28.13 -1.67 -5.84
N PHE A 303 27.99 -2.61 -4.89
CA PHE A 303 28.84 -2.76 -3.71
C PHE A 303 29.69 -4.03 -3.80
N ILE A 304 30.91 -3.98 -3.26
CA ILE A 304 31.84 -5.12 -3.24
C ILE A 304 31.31 -6.22 -2.30
N ASP A 305 30.70 -5.83 -1.17
CA ASP A 305 30.10 -6.72 -0.17
C ASP A 305 28.62 -6.35 0.02
N ASP A 306 27.71 -6.98 -0.74
CA ASP A 306 26.26 -6.87 -0.53
C ASP A 306 25.68 -8.12 0.18
N GLU A 307 24.45 -8.02 0.67
CA GLU A 307 23.75 -9.09 1.39
C GLU A 307 23.32 -10.26 0.49
N VAL A 308 23.41 -10.12 -0.83
CA VAL A 308 22.76 -11.00 -1.82
C VAL A 308 23.24 -12.44 -1.69
N SER A 309 24.54 -12.66 -1.52
CA SER A 309 25.10 -14.03 -1.47
C SER A 309 24.56 -14.81 -0.26
N LYS A 310 24.63 -14.19 0.93
CA LYS A 310 24.16 -14.78 2.19
C LYS A 310 22.65 -14.95 2.19
N LEU A 311 21.91 -13.93 1.73
CA LEU A 311 20.46 -13.99 1.60
C LEU A 311 20.05 -15.12 0.67
N SER A 312 20.70 -15.25 -0.49
CA SER A 312 20.38 -16.30 -1.45
C SER A 312 20.56 -17.71 -0.86
N SER A 313 21.64 -17.93 -0.11
CA SER A 313 21.84 -19.21 0.58
C SER A 313 20.77 -19.48 1.65
N LEU A 314 20.36 -18.44 2.40
CA LEU A 314 19.30 -18.58 3.40
C LEU A 314 17.94 -18.92 2.76
N LEU A 315 17.56 -18.21 1.69
CA LEU A 315 16.30 -18.47 1.00
C LEU A 315 16.29 -19.86 0.34
N GLU A 316 17.44 -20.35 -0.11
CA GLU A 316 17.61 -21.72 -0.63
C GLU A 316 17.42 -22.75 0.48
N PHE A 317 18.03 -22.52 1.65
CA PHE A 317 17.85 -23.36 2.83
C PHE A 317 16.37 -23.44 3.26
N GLU A 318 15.64 -22.32 3.15
CA GLU A 318 14.20 -22.24 3.42
C GLU A 318 13.33 -22.70 2.23
N ASN A 319 13.92 -23.38 1.23
CA ASN A 319 13.26 -23.97 0.05
C ASN A 319 12.48 -22.99 -0.85
N LEU A 320 12.79 -21.70 -0.81
CA LEU A 320 12.14 -20.72 -1.69
C LEU A 320 12.71 -20.82 -3.11
N TYR A 321 11.83 -20.82 -4.11
CA TYR A 321 12.25 -20.72 -5.51
C TYR A 321 12.66 -19.29 -5.83
N GLN A 322 13.93 -19.11 -6.19
CA GLN A 322 14.53 -17.78 -6.32
C GLN A 322 14.56 -17.31 -7.77
N ARG A 323 14.05 -16.11 -8.03
CA ARG A 323 14.33 -15.32 -9.22
C ARG A 323 15.37 -14.25 -8.90
N LYS A 324 16.54 -14.35 -9.51
CA LYS A 324 17.68 -13.46 -9.25
C LYS A 324 17.80 -12.43 -10.37
N LEU A 325 17.65 -11.15 -10.03
CA LEU A 325 17.85 -10.00 -10.92
C LEU A 325 19.11 -9.26 -10.46
N LEU A 326 20.27 -9.78 -10.86
CA LEU A 326 21.58 -9.35 -10.35
C LEU A 326 22.44 -8.74 -11.45
N GLY A 327 23.18 -7.68 -11.14
CA GLY A 327 24.18 -7.07 -12.04
C GLY A 327 23.56 -6.66 -13.38
N GLU A 328 24.05 -7.23 -14.49
CA GLU A 328 23.48 -6.98 -15.82
C GLU A 328 22.01 -7.41 -15.97
N GLY A 329 21.56 -8.36 -15.14
CA GLY A 329 20.16 -8.80 -15.08
C GLY A 329 19.24 -7.85 -14.29
N ALA A 330 19.79 -6.90 -13.53
CA ALA A 330 19.04 -5.91 -12.75
C ALA A 330 18.61 -4.71 -13.61
N THR A 331 17.94 -4.98 -14.74
CA THR A 331 17.45 -3.94 -15.68
C THR A 331 16.06 -3.44 -15.29
N SER A 332 15.72 -2.23 -15.75
CA SER A 332 14.38 -1.64 -15.61
C SER A 332 13.27 -2.55 -16.15
N TYR A 333 13.50 -3.15 -17.33
CA TYR A 333 12.58 -4.10 -17.97
C TYR A 333 12.39 -5.37 -17.13
N ASN A 334 13.48 -5.99 -16.66
CA ASN A 334 13.40 -7.21 -15.86
C ASN A 334 12.68 -6.96 -14.54
N LEU A 335 12.99 -5.85 -13.86
CA LEU A 335 12.32 -5.47 -12.62
C LEU A 335 10.84 -5.20 -12.84
N LYS A 336 10.48 -4.38 -13.84
CA LYS A 336 9.08 -4.09 -14.21
C LYS A 336 8.29 -5.36 -14.45
N ASN A 337 8.77 -6.21 -15.37
CA ASN A 337 8.06 -7.42 -15.75
C ASN A 337 7.95 -8.41 -14.57
N THR A 338 8.98 -8.47 -13.72
CA THR A 338 8.93 -9.29 -12.51
C THR A 338 7.89 -8.77 -11.52
N ILE A 339 7.88 -7.48 -11.22
CA ILE A 339 6.93 -6.88 -10.29
C ILE A 339 5.49 -7.09 -10.78
N GLU A 340 5.22 -6.82 -12.05
CA GLU A 340 3.85 -6.84 -12.58
C GLU A 340 3.31 -8.25 -12.86
N ASN A 341 4.15 -9.18 -13.33
CA ASN A 341 3.67 -10.45 -13.90
C ASN A 341 4.21 -11.71 -13.23
N TYR A 342 5.35 -11.65 -12.53
CA TYR A 342 5.93 -12.84 -11.91
C TYR A 342 5.33 -13.07 -10.52
N PRO A 343 4.87 -14.29 -10.19
CA PRO A 343 4.35 -14.59 -8.86
C PRO A 343 5.46 -14.75 -7.82
N PHE A 344 5.41 -13.94 -6.76
CA PHE A 344 6.35 -13.97 -5.64
C PHE A 344 5.67 -13.66 -4.30
N ASP A 345 6.21 -14.22 -3.23
CA ASP A 345 5.80 -13.93 -1.84
C ASP A 345 6.71 -12.89 -1.19
N LEU A 346 7.94 -12.79 -1.68
CA LEU A 346 8.97 -11.91 -1.17
C LEU A 346 9.70 -11.22 -2.31
N LEU A 347 9.84 -9.90 -2.25
CA LEU A 347 10.76 -9.13 -3.09
C LEU A 347 11.78 -8.44 -2.17
N HIS A 348 13.06 -8.81 -2.30
CA HIS A 348 14.16 -8.10 -1.68
C HIS A 348 14.84 -7.19 -2.70
N MET A 349 14.94 -5.90 -2.38
CA MET A 349 15.61 -4.90 -3.21
C MET A 349 16.81 -4.31 -2.47
N CYS A 350 17.99 -4.50 -3.04
CA CYS A 350 19.24 -3.87 -2.63
C CYS A 350 19.76 -3.01 -3.79
N SER A 351 19.45 -1.71 -3.76
CA SER A 351 19.87 -0.74 -4.78
C SER A 351 20.26 0.58 -4.11
N HIS A 352 20.94 1.46 -4.85
CA HIS A 352 21.10 2.87 -4.48
C HIS A 352 19.73 3.57 -4.46
N GLY A 353 19.00 3.43 -3.35
CA GLY A 353 17.83 4.26 -3.10
C GLY A 353 18.22 5.72 -2.97
N GLY A 354 17.37 6.62 -3.42
CA GLY A 354 17.56 8.05 -3.22
C GLY A 354 18.71 8.69 -4.02
N ARG A 355 19.29 8.02 -5.03
CA ARG A 355 20.22 8.64 -6.01
C ARG A 355 19.70 8.54 -7.45
N VAL A 356 18.39 8.73 -7.61
CA VAL A 356 17.77 8.75 -8.94
C VAL A 356 18.11 10.06 -9.61
N HIS A 357 18.91 9.99 -10.67
CA HIS A 357 19.22 11.16 -11.49
C HIS A 357 17.97 11.68 -12.20
N GLY A 358 17.89 13.00 -12.33
CA GLY A 358 16.80 13.67 -13.02
C GLY A 358 17.20 15.04 -13.55
N THR A 359 16.24 15.77 -14.09
CA THR A 359 16.46 17.12 -14.62
C THR A 359 15.40 18.06 -14.08
N ARG A 360 15.81 19.21 -13.54
CA ARG A 360 14.88 20.28 -13.19
C ARG A 360 14.53 21.07 -14.45
N CYS A 361 13.24 21.16 -14.72
CA CYS A 361 12.68 21.72 -15.94
C CYS A 361 11.68 22.83 -15.62
N GLU A 362 11.49 23.71 -16.60
CA GLU A 362 10.51 24.78 -16.60
C GLU A 362 9.73 24.77 -17.91
N VAL A 363 8.40 24.90 -17.82
CA VAL A 363 7.51 25.08 -18.98
C VAL A 363 6.64 26.30 -18.75
N THR A 364 6.55 27.14 -19.78
CA THR A 364 5.63 28.28 -19.82
C THR A 364 4.52 28.00 -20.81
N PHE A 365 3.27 28.19 -20.38
CA PHE A 365 2.06 27.93 -21.17
C PHE A 365 1.00 29.00 -20.88
N SER A 366 -0.08 29.00 -21.66
CA SER A 366 -1.20 29.92 -21.46
C SER A 366 -2.47 29.14 -21.14
N ASP A 367 -3.27 29.65 -20.22
CA ASP A 367 -4.60 29.12 -19.94
C ASP A 367 -5.61 29.50 -21.05
N LYS A 368 -6.88 29.12 -20.87
CA LYS A 368 -7.96 29.43 -21.83
C LYS A 368 -8.26 30.94 -21.93
N GLU A 369 -7.91 31.72 -20.91
CA GLU A 369 -8.13 33.17 -20.86
C GLU A 369 -6.93 33.94 -21.45
N GLY A 370 -5.85 33.23 -21.81
CA GLY A 370 -4.62 33.81 -22.34
C GLY A 370 -3.63 34.25 -21.25
N THR A 371 -3.92 33.97 -19.97
CA THR A 371 -3.00 34.22 -18.86
C THR A 371 -1.81 33.29 -18.97
N GLN A 372 -0.60 33.84 -18.86
CA GLN A 372 0.63 33.07 -18.93
C GLN A 372 0.98 32.48 -17.56
N HIS A 373 1.28 31.19 -17.54
CA HIS A 373 1.68 30.44 -16.36
C HIS A 373 3.03 29.76 -16.57
N THR A 374 3.77 29.56 -15.48
CA THR A 374 5.04 28.84 -15.50
C THR A 374 5.03 27.74 -14.45
N ILE A 375 5.35 26.51 -14.87
CA ILE A 375 5.49 25.35 -14.00
C ILE A 375 6.96 24.90 -13.93
N GLU A 376 7.50 24.81 -12.72
CA GLU A 376 8.82 24.24 -12.39
C GLU A 376 8.61 22.81 -11.85
N PHE A 377 9.34 21.84 -12.40
CA PHE A 377 9.22 20.42 -12.00
C PHE A 377 10.53 19.66 -12.18
N ASP A 378 10.71 18.60 -11.39
CA ASP A 378 11.79 17.63 -11.63
C ASP A 378 11.26 16.51 -12.54
N HIS A 379 12.00 16.20 -13.60
CA HIS A 379 11.69 15.16 -14.56
C HIS A 379 12.60 13.95 -14.34
N VAL A 380 11.97 12.79 -14.16
CA VAL A 380 12.65 11.49 -14.12
C VAL A 380 12.18 10.65 -15.30
N LEU A 381 13.14 10.11 -16.06
CA LEU A 381 12.93 9.28 -17.23
C LEU A 381 13.22 7.81 -16.91
N GLY A 382 12.33 6.91 -17.33
CA GLY A 382 12.52 5.47 -17.35
C GLY A 382 12.41 4.94 -18.77
N ILE A 383 13.34 4.07 -19.17
CA ILE A 383 13.29 3.39 -20.48
C ILE A 383 13.42 1.90 -20.23
N HIS A 384 12.47 1.13 -20.75
CA HIS A 384 12.40 -0.32 -20.56
C HIS A 384 12.87 -1.02 -21.82
N LEU A 385 14.18 -1.32 -21.91
CA LEU A 385 14.74 -2.01 -23.07
C LEU A 385 14.22 -3.46 -23.16
N THR A 386 13.23 -3.66 -24.03
CA THR A 386 12.65 -4.97 -24.33
C THR A 386 13.64 -5.84 -25.11
N PRO A 387 13.94 -7.07 -24.68
CA PRO A 387 14.97 -7.91 -25.32
C PRO A 387 14.53 -8.52 -26.65
N TYR A 388 13.27 -8.36 -27.06
CA TYR A 388 12.69 -9.03 -28.22
C TYR A 388 11.93 -8.09 -29.18
N GLU A 389 11.98 -6.76 -28.98
CA GLU A 389 11.39 -5.75 -29.87
C GLU A 389 12.33 -4.55 -30.04
N ASP A 390 12.23 -3.87 -31.19
CA ASP A 390 12.98 -2.63 -31.46
C ASP A 390 12.34 -1.38 -30.84
N LEU A 391 11.07 -1.46 -30.45
CA LEU A 391 10.34 -0.38 -29.80
C LEU A 391 10.33 -0.62 -28.30
N HIS A 392 10.81 0.36 -27.55
CA HIS A 392 10.97 0.26 -26.11
C HIS A 392 9.98 1.20 -25.40
N PRO A 393 9.26 0.72 -24.37
CA PRO A 393 8.43 1.57 -23.54
C PRO A 393 9.27 2.67 -22.85
N ILE A 394 8.73 3.89 -22.86
CA ILE A 394 9.30 5.05 -22.19
C ILE A 394 8.27 5.56 -21.19
N GLU A 395 8.73 5.81 -19.96
CA GLU A 395 7.92 6.37 -18.90
C GLU A 395 8.56 7.68 -18.42
N SER A 396 7.72 8.64 -18.02
CA SER A 396 8.17 9.91 -17.45
C SER A 396 7.32 10.24 -16.25
N ILE A 397 7.95 10.68 -15.17
CA ILE A 397 7.27 11.24 -14.01
C ILE A 397 7.73 12.68 -13.82
N TYR A 398 6.76 13.55 -13.52
CA TYR A 398 6.95 14.96 -13.25
C TYR A 398 6.67 15.25 -11.77
N TYR A 399 7.68 15.72 -11.04
CA TYR A 399 7.57 16.14 -9.65
C TYR A 399 7.44 17.65 -9.59
N PHE A 400 6.20 18.16 -9.50
CA PHE A 400 5.96 19.61 -9.46
C PHE A 400 6.60 20.26 -8.23
N ARG A 401 7.33 21.36 -8.47
CA ARG A 401 8.06 22.12 -7.45
C ARG A 401 7.46 23.50 -7.26
N LYS A 402 7.13 24.22 -8.33
CA LYS A 402 6.51 25.55 -8.26
C LYS A 402 5.52 25.80 -9.38
N LEU A 403 4.47 26.55 -9.10
CA LEU A 403 3.56 27.13 -10.08
C LEU A 403 3.57 28.66 -9.91
N ASP A 404 3.88 29.39 -10.98
CA ASP A 404 4.03 30.85 -10.98
C ASP A 404 5.00 31.37 -9.90
N GLY A 405 6.08 30.63 -9.66
CA GLY A 405 7.09 30.92 -8.65
C GLY A 405 6.70 30.57 -7.21
N LEU A 406 5.46 30.13 -6.95
CA LEU A 406 4.99 29.71 -5.64
C LEU A 406 5.23 28.21 -5.43
N VAL A 407 5.66 27.82 -4.23
CA VAL A 407 5.93 26.42 -3.90
C VAL A 407 4.68 25.57 -4.07
N TRP A 408 4.86 24.42 -4.71
CA TRP A 408 3.76 23.48 -4.96
C TRP A 408 3.10 23.06 -3.64
N ARG A 409 1.76 23.08 -3.61
CA ARG A 409 0.91 22.81 -2.42
C ARG A 409 1.07 23.77 -1.23
N SER A 410 1.86 24.83 -1.36
CA SER A 410 2.02 25.81 -0.28
C SER A 410 0.71 26.58 0.00
N ASN A 411 0.62 27.17 1.19
CA ASN A 411 -0.55 27.96 1.59
C ASN A 411 -0.70 29.23 0.72
N GLU A 412 0.41 29.82 0.27
CA GLU A 412 0.45 30.93 -0.67
C GLU A 412 -0.13 30.54 -2.04
N LEU A 413 0.21 29.34 -2.55
CA LEU A 413 -0.34 28.85 -3.80
C LEU A 413 -1.84 28.54 -3.67
N LYS A 414 -2.25 27.88 -2.59
CA LYS A 414 -3.67 27.59 -2.29
C LYS A 414 -4.50 28.89 -2.23
N ALA A 415 -3.93 29.97 -1.68
CA ALA A 415 -4.59 31.27 -1.57
C ALA A 415 -4.88 31.92 -2.93
N LYS A 416 -4.19 31.53 -4.01
CA LYS A 416 -4.48 32.00 -5.38
C LYS A 416 -5.81 31.48 -5.93
N LYS A 417 -6.33 30.36 -5.41
CA LYS A 417 -7.58 29.73 -5.84
C LYS A 417 -7.67 29.54 -7.36
N TYR A 418 -6.59 29.03 -7.95
CA TYR A 418 -6.58 28.72 -9.38
C TYR A 418 -7.71 27.72 -9.74
N PRO A 419 -8.31 27.87 -10.93
CA PRO A 419 -9.35 26.95 -11.40
C PRO A 419 -8.80 25.52 -11.57
N HIS A 420 -9.63 24.51 -11.33
CA HIS A 420 -9.22 23.11 -11.44
C HIS A 420 -8.76 22.74 -12.85
N GLU A 421 -9.33 23.39 -13.87
CA GLU A 421 -8.98 23.25 -15.27
C GLU A 421 -7.52 23.61 -15.54
N LEU A 422 -6.96 24.60 -14.81
CA LEU A 422 -5.54 24.96 -14.92
C LEU A 422 -4.65 23.80 -14.47
N TYR A 423 -5.01 23.13 -13.37
CA TYR A 423 -4.24 21.99 -12.90
C TYR A 423 -4.36 20.79 -13.86
N ALA A 424 -5.56 20.55 -14.40
CA ALA A 424 -5.82 19.46 -15.33
C ALA A 424 -5.05 19.59 -16.66
N MET A 425 -4.66 20.81 -17.08
CA MET A 425 -3.91 21.01 -18.33
C MET A 425 -2.39 20.88 -18.19
N ILE A 426 -1.81 21.01 -16.99
CA ILE A 426 -0.35 21.05 -16.78
C ILE A 426 0.38 19.88 -17.45
N GLU A 427 -0.06 18.64 -17.20
CA GLU A 427 0.60 17.44 -17.74
C GLU A 427 0.57 17.39 -19.27
N LYS A 428 -0.55 17.82 -19.87
CA LYS A 428 -0.71 17.93 -21.31
C LYS A 428 0.21 19.00 -21.88
N GLU A 429 0.29 20.17 -21.25
CA GLU A 429 1.16 21.26 -21.70
C GLU A 429 2.64 20.89 -21.58
N ILE A 430 3.04 20.15 -20.53
CA ILE A 430 4.39 19.58 -20.41
C ILE A 430 4.68 18.63 -21.57
N SER A 431 3.75 17.70 -21.86
CA SER A 431 3.89 16.76 -22.98
C SER A 431 4.06 17.48 -24.33
N VAL A 432 3.20 18.48 -24.59
CA VAL A 432 3.28 19.32 -25.80
C VAL A 432 4.59 20.12 -25.86
N ALA A 433 5.10 20.60 -24.72
CA ALA A 433 6.37 21.30 -24.65
C ALA A 433 7.55 20.38 -24.98
N PHE A 434 7.53 19.12 -24.56
CA PHE A 434 8.55 18.13 -24.94
C PHE A 434 8.52 17.86 -26.45
N GLU A 435 7.35 17.60 -27.03
CA GLU A 435 7.18 17.38 -28.47
C GLU A 435 7.70 18.56 -29.30
N LYS A 436 7.41 19.79 -28.86
CA LYS A 436 7.84 21.02 -29.53
C LYS A 436 9.25 21.46 -29.16
N LYS A 437 9.98 20.70 -28.32
CA LYS A 437 11.31 21.03 -27.81
C LYS A 437 11.37 22.42 -27.15
N LYS A 438 10.32 22.78 -26.41
CA LYS A 438 10.15 24.05 -25.70
C LYS A 438 10.38 23.95 -24.19
N VAL A 439 10.69 22.76 -23.67
CA VAL A 439 11.05 22.58 -22.26
C VAL A 439 12.40 23.24 -22.00
N LYS A 440 12.45 24.09 -20.97
CA LYS A 440 13.70 24.72 -20.53
C LYS A 440 14.31 23.89 -19.40
N THR A 441 15.49 23.34 -19.63
CA THR A 441 16.27 22.70 -18.57
C THR A 441 16.93 23.77 -17.70
N LEU A 442 16.65 23.74 -16.40
CA LEU A 442 17.25 24.64 -15.42
C LEU A 442 18.53 24.02 -14.81
N GLU A 443 18.49 22.74 -14.46
CA GLU A 443 19.55 22.07 -13.71
C GLU A 443 19.51 20.55 -13.95
N LYS A 444 20.68 19.90 -13.91
CA LYS A 444 20.77 18.42 -13.80
C LYS A 444 20.87 18.05 -12.33
N LEU A 445 20.00 17.15 -11.87
CA LEU A 445 19.92 16.75 -10.48
C LEU A 445 20.67 15.43 -10.29
N GLU A 446 21.63 15.43 -9.36
CA GLU A 446 22.29 14.18 -8.93
C GLU A 446 21.31 13.25 -8.22
N SER A 447 20.31 13.81 -7.53
CA SER A 447 19.21 13.07 -6.95
C SER A 447 17.91 13.86 -7.00
N VAL A 448 16.82 13.19 -7.39
CA VAL A 448 15.46 13.70 -7.22
C VAL A 448 14.93 13.22 -5.86
N PRO A 449 14.73 14.14 -4.89
CA PRO A 449 14.26 13.77 -3.56
C PRO A 449 12.83 13.28 -3.62
N ASN A 450 12.48 12.34 -2.73
CA ASN A 450 11.14 11.77 -2.65
C ASN A 450 10.66 11.26 -4.02
N THR A 451 11.49 10.46 -4.67
CA THR A 451 11.13 9.76 -5.89
C THR A 451 10.57 8.38 -5.57
N ASN A 452 9.65 7.89 -6.40
CA ASN A 452 9.23 6.49 -6.39
C ASN A 452 10.11 5.60 -7.29
N ALA A 453 11.12 6.17 -7.94
CA ALA A 453 11.95 5.44 -8.88
C ALA A 453 13.07 4.65 -8.18
N THR A 454 13.43 3.53 -8.78
CA THR A 454 14.53 2.66 -8.39
C THR A 454 15.63 2.74 -9.44
N VAL A 455 16.89 2.88 -9.00
CA VAL A 455 18.04 2.79 -9.88
C VAL A 455 18.23 1.34 -10.33
N CYS A 456 18.33 1.15 -11.65
CA CYS A 456 18.65 -0.13 -12.29
C CYS A 456 19.91 0.02 -13.14
N THR A 457 20.47 -1.09 -13.63
CA THR A 457 21.76 -1.10 -14.35
C THR A 457 21.76 -0.29 -15.66
N ASN A 458 20.60 -0.13 -16.31
CA ASN A 458 20.46 0.61 -17.56
C ASN A 458 19.75 1.97 -17.39
N PHE A 459 18.50 1.95 -16.93
CA PHE A 459 17.63 3.12 -16.76
C PHE A 459 16.84 3.00 -15.46
N ASN A 460 16.27 4.10 -14.98
CA ASN A 460 15.44 4.06 -13.79
C ASN A 460 14.15 3.26 -14.04
N TYR A 461 13.76 2.45 -13.06
CA TYR A 461 12.40 1.91 -12.97
C TYR A 461 11.53 2.88 -12.18
N LEU A 462 10.44 3.38 -12.76
CA LEU A 462 9.65 4.45 -12.14
C LEU A 462 8.58 3.96 -11.16
N GLY A 463 8.49 2.66 -10.91
CA GLY A 463 7.59 2.10 -9.91
C GLY A 463 6.10 2.41 -10.15
N ASN A 464 5.69 2.55 -11.42
CA ASN A 464 4.30 2.83 -11.78
C ASN A 464 3.60 1.53 -12.21
N PHE A 465 2.88 0.89 -11.29
CA PHE A 465 2.19 -0.36 -11.52
C PHE A 465 0.87 -0.39 -10.74
N ASN A 466 -0.14 -1.06 -11.30
CA ASN A 466 -1.47 -1.16 -10.69
C ASN A 466 -1.67 -2.47 -9.92
N GLN A 467 -0.80 -3.44 -10.11
CA GLN A 467 -0.83 -4.76 -9.50
C GLN A 467 0.60 -5.28 -9.36
N ILE A 468 0.83 -6.13 -8.36
CA ILE A 468 2.10 -6.82 -8.15
C ILE A 468 1.90 -8.33 -8.05
N GLY A 469 2.90 -9.10 -8.46
CA GLY A 469 2.92 -10.55 -8.25
C GLY A 469 1.97 -11.36 -9.16
N GLY A 470 1.25 -10.74 -10.09
CA GLY A 470 0.16 -11.42 -10.81
C GLY A 470 -1.09 -11.64 -9.95
N GLN A 471 -2.00 -12.51 -10.40
CA GLN A 471 -3.29 -12.76 -9.73
C GLN A 471 -3.10 -13.51 -8.39
N GLU A 472 -3.92 -13.18 -7.38
CA GLU A 472 -3.94 -13.83 -6.06
C GLU A 472 -2.61 -13.75 -5.26
N CYS A 473 -1.73 -12.80 -5.59
CA CYS A 473 -0.45 -12.61 -4.93
C CYS A 473 -0.41 -11.28 -4.16
N HIS A 474 -0.05 -11.34 -2.87
CA HIS A 474 0.12 -10.17 -2.02
C HIS A 474 1.46 -10.24 -1.29
N PRO A 475 2.57 -9.91 -1.94
CA PRO A 475 3.91 -10.13 -1.41
C PRO A 475 4.27 -9.23 -0.23
N ILE A 476 5.35 -9.59 0.45
CA ILE A 476 6.13 -8.71 1.31
C ILE A 476 7.27 -8.12 0.50
N ILE A 477 7.46 -6.81 0.61
CA ILE A 477 8.56 -6.09 -0.04
C ILE A 477 9.56 -5.69 1.04
N PHE A 478 10.80 -6.15 0.92
CA PHE A 478 11.92 -5.66 1.69
C PHE A 478 12.75 -4.74 0.80
N ASN A 479 12.58 -3.44 0.94
CA ASN A 479 13.32 -2.45 0.15
C ASN A 479 14.44 -1.83 0.99
N ASN A 480 15.62 -2.44 0.93
CA ASN A 480 16.81 -2.02 1.68
C ASN A 480 17.51 -0.78 1.09
N SER A 481 16.92 -0.17 0.06
CA SER A 481 17.41 1.06 -0.55
C SER A 481 17.12 2.29 0.31
N CYS A 482 17.98 3.31 0.27
CA CYS A 482 17.79 4.58 0.99
C CYS A 482 16.48 5.28 0.58
N TRP A 483 15.81 5.94 1.53
CA TRP A 483 14.57 6.70 1.27
C TRP A 483 13.39 5.87 0.73
N SER A 484 13.43 4.56 0.91
CA SER A 484 12.43 3.66 0.34
C SER A 484 11.10 3.67 1.09
N TRP A 485 10.97 4.36 2.23
CA TRP A 485 9.76 4.27 3.06
C TRP A 485 8.56 5.12 2.60
N ILE A 486 8.79 6.18 1.79
CA ILE A 486 7.74 7.16 1.43
C ILE A 486 7.04 6.78 0.13
N ARG A 487 7.43 7.36 -1.01
CA ARG A 487 6.58 7.32 -2.22
C ARG A 487 6.56 5.99 -2.93
N ILE A 488 7.69 5.28 -2.96
CA ILE A 488 7.73 3.94 -3.57
C ILE A 488 6.92 2.93 -2.75
N SER A 489 6.92 3.04 -1.41
CA SER A 489 6.12 2.15 -0.56
C SER A 489 4.63 2.31 -0.88
N ASN A 490 4.15 3.55 -1.04
CA ASN A 490 2.76 3.84 -1.37
C ASN A 490 2.29 3.09 -2.62
N ASN A 491 3.12 3.03 -3.66
CA ASN A 491 2.78 2.32 -4.88
C ASN A 491 2.67 0.80 -4.66
N PHE A 492 3.57 0.21 -3.86
CA PHE A 492 3.47 -1.20 -3.48
C PHE A 492 2.24 -1.48 -2.59
N LEU A 493 1.95 -0.62 -1.61
CA LEU A 493 0.81 -0.75 -0.71
C LEU A 493 -0.51 -0.69 -1.50
N VAL A 494 -0.67 0.31 -2.38
CA VAL A 494 -1.87 0.47 -3.22
C VAL A 494 -2.02 -0.67 -4.23
N ALA A 495 -0.91 -1.20 -4.75
CA ALA A 495 -0.92 -2.31 -5.71
C ALA A 495 -1.17 -3.68 -5.07
N GLY A 496 -1.28 -3.76 -3.73
CA GLY A 496 -1.72 -4.96 -3.02
C GLY A 496 -0.63 -5.71 -2.25
N ALA A 497 0.52 -5.09 -1.95
CA ALA A 497 1.50 -5.68 -1.03
C ALA A 497 0.87 -5.83 0.37
N ARG A 498 1.12 -6.96 1.05
CA ARG A 498 0.66 -7.19 2.43
C ARG A 498 1.67 -6.73 3.48
N GLY A 499 2.86 -6.34 3.04
CA GLY A 499 3.93 -5.86 3.89
C GLY A 499 4.97 -5.10 3.09
N TYR A 500 5.47 -4.00 3.65
CA TYR A 500 6.55 -3.22 3.06
C TYR A 500 7.53 -2.78 4.15
N ILE A 501 8.80 -3.08 3.97
CA ILE A 501 9.90 -2.61 4.82
C ILE A 501 10.73 -1.62 4.01
N GLY A 502 10.98 -0.45 4.58
CA GLY A 502 11.80 0.58 3.95
C GLY A 502 12.60 1.40 4.95
N THR A 503 13.49 2.23 4.42
CA THR A 503 14.43 3.04 5.21
C THR A 503 14.05 4.52 5.18
N LEU A 504 14.19 5.20 6.33
CA LEU A 504 13.87 6.61 6.52
C LEU A 504 14.84 7.56 5.81
N ARG A 505 16.09 7.15 5.65
CA ARG A 505 17.20 7.93 5.06
C ARG A 505 18.29 7.00 4.51
N GLU A 506 19.46 7.55 4.22
CA GLU A 506 20.65 6.77 3.86
C GLU A 506 21.08 5.84 5.01
N VAL A 507 21.31 4.58 4.67
CA VAL A 507 21.75 3.52 5.59
C VAL A 507 23.15 3.08 5.19
N ASP A 508 24.04 2.93 6.16
CA ASP A 508 25.37 2.38 5.91
C ASP A 508 25.28 0.93 5.42
N ASN A 509 26.13 0.56 4.47
CA ASN A 509 26.11 -0.78 3.87
C ASN A 509 26.31 -1.88 4.90
N SER A 510 27.18 -1.70 5.90
CA SER A 510 27.42 -2.71 6.93
C SER A 510 26.20 -2.91 7.83
N LEU A 511 25.50 -1.83 8.17
CA LEU A 511 24.24 -1.88 8.91
C LEU A 511 23.15 -2.53 8.05
N ALA A 512 23.03 -2.17 6.78
CA ALA A 512 22.03 -2.72 5.86
C ALA A 512 22.17 -4.24 5.68
N VAL A 513 23.40 -4.74 5.52
CA VAL A 513 23.72 -6.17 5.44
C VAL A 513 23.43 -6.86 6.76
N ARG A 514 23.87 -6.31 7.89
CA ARG A 514 23.65 -6.91 9.21
C ARG A 514 22.17 -6.99 9.55
N PHE A 515 21.43 -5.90 9.32
CA PHE A 515 20.01 -5.80 9.62
C PHE A 515 19.20 -6.80 8.80
N SER A 516 19.44 -6.88 7.48
CA SER A 516 18.71 -7.82 6.62
C SER A 516 18.93 -9.27 7.03
N MET A 517 20.17 -9.65 7.37
CA MET A 517 20.48 -11.01 7.84
C MET A 517 19.75 -11.35 9.16
N LEU A 518 19.86 -10.49 10.17
CA LEU A 518 19.16 -10.67 11.45
C LEU A 518 17.64 -10.73 11.27
N PHE A 519 17.11 -9.90 10.37
CA PHE A 519 15.70 -9.90 10.02
C PHE A 519 15.29 -11.24 9.42
N TYR A 520 15.94 -11.72 8.34
CA TYR A 520 15.49 -12.94 7.66
C TYR A 520 15.65 -14.18 8.53
N GLU A 521 16.77 -14.31 9.23
CA GLU A 521 16.94 -15.39 10.23
C GLU A 521 15.77 -15.37 11.21
N SER A 522 15.46 -14.21 11.79
CA SER A 522 14.33 -14.11 12.71
C SER A 522 12.96 -14.29 12.06
N ALA A 523 12.76 -13.90 10.80
CA ALA A 523 11.47 -13.99 10.13
C ALA A 523 11.06 -15.44 9.89
N PHE A 524 12.03 -16.32 9.58
CA PHE A 524 11.78 -17.75 9.40
C PHE A 524 11.69 -18.51 10.74
N TYR A 525 12.40 -18.07 11.79
CA TYR A 525 12.44 -18.79 13.08
C TYR A 525 11.52 -18.24 14.20
N LYS A 526 11.31 -16.92 14.30
CA LYS A 526 10.60 -16.28 15.44
C LYS A 526 9.12 -15.97 15.18
N GLY A 527 8.61 -16.21 13.97
CA GLY A 527 7.18 -16.30 13.70
C GLY A 527 6.62 -15.24 12.76
N THR A 528 6.74 -13.96 13.12
CA THR A 528 6.13 -12.84 12.36
C THR A 528 7.16 -11.83 11.86
N VAL A 529 6.79 -11.09 10.82
CA VAL A 529 7.61 -10.01 10.24
C VAL A 529 7.87 -8.90 11.26
N VAL A 530 6.87 -8.52 12.07
CA VAL A 530 7.05 -7.46 13.07
C VAL A 530 8.02 -7.87 14.18
N GLN A 531 7.99 -9.14 14.60
CA GLN A 531 8.93 -9.68 15.59
C GLN A 531 10.34 -9.74 15.02
N ALA A 532 10.48 -10.11 13.75
CA ALA A 532 11.76 -10.11 13.05
C ALA A 532 12.35 -8.71 12.89
N MET A 533 11.51 -7.71 12.57
CA MET A 533 11.89 -6.30 12.53
C MET A 533 12.40 -5.85 13.89
N HIS A 534 11.63 -6.09 14.96
CA HIS A 534 12.02 -5.70 16.30
C HIS A 534 13.34 -6.36 16.74
N HIS A 535 13.51 -7.65 16.45
CA HIS A 535 14.77 -8.33 16.73
C HIS A 535 15.96 -7.71 15.99
N ALA A 536 15.81 -7.45 14.68
CA ALA A 536 16.86 -6.81 13.89
C ALA A 536 17.19 -5.40 14.41
N ILE A 537 16.19 -4.62 14.84
CA ILE A 537 16.40 -3.31 15.47
C ILE A 537 17.23 -3.45 16.74
N CYS A 538 16.80 -4.31 17.69
CA CYS A 538 17.48 -4.47 18.98
C CYS A 538 18.92 -4.99 18.86
N GLU A 539 19.21 -5.82 17.86
CA GLU A 539 20.53 -6.41 17.68
C GLU A 539 21.46 -5.59 16.77
N ALA A 540 20.92 -4.92 15.75
CA ALA A 540 21.73 -4.23 14.74
C ALA A 540 22.00 -2.75 15.07
N VAL A 541 21.04 -2.08 15.69
CA VAL A 541 21.11 -0.64 16.02
C VAL A 541 21.79 -0.49 17.37
N HIS A 542 22.93 0.21 17.43
CA HIS A 542 23.67 0.39 18.69
C HIS A 542 22.99 1.40 19.62
N ASP A 543 23.33 1.35 20.91
CA ASP A 543 22.88 2.34 21.89
C ASP A 543 23.21 3.77 21.43
N GLY A 544 22.17 4.60 21.25
CA GLY A 544 22.29 5.98 20.79
C GLY A 544 22.21 6.18 19.27
N GLU A 545 22.10 5.09 18.49
CA GLU A 545 21.75 5.16 17.06
C GLU A 545 20.23 5.14 16.87
N GLU A 546 19.78 5.73 15.76
CA GLU A 546 18.36 5.85 15.44
C GLU A 546 17.88 4.65 14.62
N ASN A 547 16.67 4.16 14.92
CA ASN A 547 16.04 3.18 14.04
C ASN A 547 15.71 3.83 12.69
N LEU A 548 16.31 3.31 11.61
CA LEU A 548 16.08 3.80 10.26
C LEU A 548 15.01 3.01 9.51
N TYR A 549 14.56 1.87 10.03
CA TYR A 549 13.66 0.98 9.33
C TYR A 549 12.21 1.11 9.79
N ILE A 550 11.32 1.18 8.81
CA ILE A 550 9.87 1.26 9.01
C ILE A 550 9.21 0.05 8.36
N TYR A 551 8.26 -0.54 9.08
CA TYR A 551 7.42 -1.62 8.59
C TYR A 551 5.97 -1.17 8.43
N TRP A 552 5.50 -1.16 7.19
CA TRP A 552 4.09 -1.07 6.83
C TRP A 552 3.51 -2.47 6.73
N GLY A 553 2.62 -2.85 7.64
CA GLY A 553 2.10 -4.21 7.74
C GLY A 553 1.31 -4.47 9.01
N LEU A 554 0.94 -5.74 9.20
CA LEU A 554 0.20 -6.19 10.37
C LEU A 554 1.07 -7.09 11.24
N HIS A 555 0.78 -7.07 12.54
CA HIS A 555 1.58 -7.77 13.54
C HIS A 555 1.66 -9.30 13.36
N PHE A 556 0.67 -9.94 12.71
CA PHE A 556 0.64 -11.38 12.47
C PHE A 556 1.25 -11.81 11.13
N THR A 557 1.65 -10.88 10.27
CA THR A 557 2.13 -11.21 8.91
C THR A 557 3.37 -12.10 8.96
N THR A 558 3.40 -13.17 8.15
CA THR A 558 4.48 -14.16 8.17
C THR A 558 5.14 -14.42 6.80
N LEU A 559 6.39 -14.90 6.85
CA LEU A 559 7.16 -15.46 5.72
C LEU A 559 7.28 -16.97 5.94
N LYS A 560 6.28 -17.74 5.49
CA LYS A 560 6.26 -19.20 5.66
C LYS A 560 6.41 -19.89 4.32
N ASN A 561 7.41 -20.76 4.20
CA ASN A 561 7.45 -21.79 3.16
C ASN A 561 7.69 -23.15 3.84
N ARG A 562 6.93 -24.17 3.43
CA ARG A 562 7.06 -25.54 3.95
C ARG A 562 7.22 -26.57 2.84
N GLU A 563 7.23 -26.10 1.60
CA GLU A 563 7.18 -26.92 0.41
C GLU A 563 8.57 -26.96 -0.21
N ARG A 564 8.86 -28.06 -0.92
CA ARG A 564 10.13 -28.21 -1.62
C ARG A 564 10.23 -27.24 -2.79
N VAL A 565 11.44 -26.83 -3.13
CA VAL A 565 11.71 -25.86 -4.19
C VAL A 565 11.11 -26.25 -5.54
N GLU A 566 11.02 -27.55 -5.88
CA GLU A 566 10.43 -28.04 -7.13
C GLU A 566 8.91 -27.86 -7.17
N VAL A 567 8.25 -28.00 -6.01
CA VAL A 567 6.81 -27.72 -5.86
C VAL A 567 6.56 -26.23 -6.05
N ASN A 568 7.40 -25.39 -5.45
CA ASN A 568 7.31 -23.93 -5.56
C ASN A 568 7.53 -23.46 -7.01
N LYS A 569 8.53 -24.02 -7.71
CA LYS A 569 8.72 -23.78 -9.15
C LYS A 569 7.49 -24.15 -9.96
N THR A 570 6.85 -25.29 -9.64
CA THR A 570 5.62 -25.72 -10.31
C THR A 570 4.46 -24.75 -10.06
N ARG A 571 4.33 -24.21 -8.84
CA ARG A 571 3.33 -23.19 -8.50
C ARG A 571 3.55 -21.89 -9.28
N VAL A 572 4.80 -21.45 -9.41
CA VAL A 572 5.16 -20.28 -10.23
C VAL A 572 4.72 -20.48 -11.68
N LEU A 573 5.06 -21.62 -12.29
CA LEU A 573 4.65 -21.94 -13.67
C LEU A 573 3.12 -22.02 -13.81
N HIS A 574 2.44 -22.59 -12.82
CA HIS A 574 0.97 -22.66 -12.81
C HIS A 574 0.33 -21.27 -12.78
N SER A 575 0.79 -20.39 -11.88
CA SER A 575 0.28 -19.02 -11.78
C SER A 575 0.56 -18.20 -13.05
N LEU A 576 1.77 -18.29 -13.61
CA LEU A 576 2.08 -17.68 -14.92
C LEU A 576 1.15 -18.21 -16.03
N GLY A 577 0.85 -19.52 -16.03
CA GLY A 577 -0.09 -20.14 -16.97
C GLY A 577 -1.53 -19.64 -16.81
N GLN A 578 -2.00 -19.48 -15.56
CA GLN A 578 -3.32 -18.91 -15.27
C GLN A 578 -3.40 -17.44 -15.71
N ASN A 579 -2.39 -16.64 -15.40
CA ASN A 579 -2.31 -15.24 -15.81
C ASN A 579 -2.36 -15.13 -17.35
N LYS A 580 -1.56 -15.96 -18.04
CA LYS A 580 -1.58 -16.06 -19.51
C LYS A 580 -2.97 -16.41 -20.04
N ALA A 581 -3.65 -17.38 -19.45
CA ALA A 581 -5.00 -17.78 -19.86
C ALA A 581 -6.03 -16.65 -19.68
N THR A 582 -5.93 -15.87 -18.59
CA THR A 582 -6.77 -14.69 -18.34
C THR A 582 -6.59 -13.64 -19.44
N TRP A 583 -5.36 -13.30 -19.80
CA TRP A 583 -5.08 -12.32 -20.85
C TRP A 583 -5.48 -12.81 -22.25
N TYR A 584 -5.29 -14.09 -22.55
CA TYR A 584 -5.80 -14.67 -23.80
C TYR A 584 -7.31 -14.58 -23.91
N ARG A 585 -8.04 -14.83 -22.80
CA ARG A 585 -9.49 -14.69 -22.78
C ARG A 585 -9.89 -13.24 -23.09
N LYS A 586 -9.28 -12.26 -22.39
CA LYS A 586 -9.51 -10.82 -22.64
C LYS A 586 -9.30 -10.43 -24.10
N LEU A 587 -8.20 -10.90 -24.71
CA LEU A 587 -7.89 -10.69 -26.12
C LEU A 587 -8.97 -11.30 -27.05
N ARG A 588 -9.45 -12.51 -26.75
CA ARG A 588 -10.46 -13.20 -27.57
C ARG A 588 -11.85 -12.59 -27.45
N THR A 589 -12.22 -12.10 -26.28
CA THR A 589 -13.52 -11.48 -26.02
C THR A 589 -13.54 -9.98 -26.35
N ASN A 590 -12.40 -9.41 -26.74
CA ASN A 590 -12.21 -7.98 -26.98
C ASN A 590 -12.66 -7.14 -25.77
N THR A 591 -12.33 -7.64 -24.58
CA THR A 591 -12.69 -7.03 -23.30
C THR A 591 -11.44 -6.57 -22.59
N GLY A 592 -11.38 -5.28 -22.25
CA GLY A 592 -10.28 -4.69 -21.51
C GLY A 592 -9.10 -4.32 -22.41
N GLU A 593 -8.71 -3.05 -22.36
CA GLU A 593 -7.48 -2.46 -22.92
C GLU A 593 -7.26 -2.61 -24.45
N ASP A 594 -6.28 -1.87 -24.96
CA ASP A 594 -5.86 -1.95 -26.37
C ASP A 594 -5.33 -3.38 -26.66
N PRO A 595 -5.83 -4.09 -27.69
CA PRO A 595 -5.32 -5.40 -28.07
C PRO A 595 -3.80 -5.47 -28.22
N LYS A 596 -3.13 -4.39 -28.63
CA LYS A 596 -1.67 -4.32 -28.70
C LYS A 596 -1.02 -4.44 -27.34
N LEU A 597 -1.58 -3.78 -26.33
CA LEU A 597 -1.08 -3.84 -24.94
C LEU A 597 -1.23 -5.27 -24.40
N ILE A 598 -2.38 -5.90 -24.62
CA ILE A 598 -2.60 -7.30 -24.21
C ILE A 598 -1.59 -8.24 -24.86
N VAL A 599 -1.29 -8.06 -26.15
CA VAL A 599 -0.26 -8.86 -26.85
C VAL A 599 1.12 -8.63 -26.25
N GLY A 600 1.48 -7.39 -25.86
CA GLY A 600 2.71 -7.09 -25.15
C GLY A 600 2.81 -7.86 -23.82
N ILE A 601 1.77 -7.80 -22.99
CA ILE A 601 1.70 -8.53 -21.71
C ILE A 601 1.84 -10.05 -21.93
N LEU A 602 1.22 -10.61 -22.95
CA LEU A 602 1.37 -12.03 -23.28
C LEU A 602 2.82 -12.41 -23.64
N LYS A 603 3.54 -11.55 -24.38
CA LYS A 603 4.96 -11.75 -24.68
C LYS A 603 5.83 -11.66 -23.43
N ASP A 604 5.53 -10.72 -22.54
CA ASP A 604 6.21 -10.55 -21.25
C ASP A 604 6.05 -11.79 -20.36
N ILE A 605 4.84 -12.36 -20.29
CA ILE A 605 4.58 -13.61 -19.57
C ILE A 605 5.30 -14.79 -20.24
N ASP A 606 5.30 -14.88 -21.57
CA ASP A 606 6.01 -15.93 -22.31
C ASP A 606 7.53 -15.89 -22.11
N TRP A 607 8.08 -14.68 -21.95
CA TRP A 607 9.48 -14.49 -21.59
C TRP A 607 9.77 -15.01 -20.17
N LEU A 608 8.91 -14.69 -19.20
CA LEU A 608 9.04 -15.20 -17.82
C LEU A 608 8.92 -16.73 -17.76
N VAL A 609 7.99 -17.34 -18.50
CA VAL A 609 7.83 -18.80 -18.56
C VAL A 609 9.11 -19.45 -19.12
N ARG A 610 9.66 -18.90 -20.20
CA ARG A 610 10.92 -19.42 -20.78
C ARG A 610 12.08 -19.33 -19.81
N ASP A 611 12.17 -18.22 -19.07
CA ASP A 611 13.21 -18.04 -18.06
C ASP A 611 13.10 -19.10 -16.95
N VAL A 612 11.89 -19.30 -16.39
CA VAL A 612 11.65 -20.31 -15.35
C VAL A 612 11.94 -21.73 -15.85
N VAL A 613 11.54 -22.09 -17.08
CA VAL A 613 11.83 -23.42 -17.66
C VAL A 613 13.33 -23.58 -17.97
N GLY A 614 13.98 -22.52 -18.47
CA GLY A 614 15.40 -22.53 -18.84
C GLY A 614 16.35 -22.83 -17.67
N THR A 615 15.93 -22.52 -16.43
CA THR A 615 16.71 -22.85 -15.21
C THR A 615 16.96 -24.34 -14.98
N ASP A 616 16.27 -25.26 -15.67
CA ASP A 616 16.50 -26.71 -15.55
C ASP A 616 17.80 -27.21 -16.22
N GLY A 617 18.44 -26.38 -17.05
CA GLY A 617 19.69 -26.71 -17.74
C GLY A 617 20.95 -26.53 -16.88
N GLU A 618 20.95 -25.54 -15.99
CA GLU A 618 22.14 -25.12 -15.23
C GLU A 618 22.12 -25.54 -13.74
N ASN A 619 20.94 -25.91 -13.19
CA ASN A 619 20.78 -26.28 -11.77
C ASN A 619 20.53 -27.77 -11.51
N ARG A 620 21.04 -28.69 -12.34
CA ARG A 620 21.16 -30.08 -11.89
C ARG A 620 22.28 -30.12 -10.84
N PRO A 621 22.03 -30.53 -9.58
CA PRO A 621 23.12 -30.94 -8.71
C PRO A 621 23.89 -32.02 -9.49
N ASN A 622 25.19 -31.82 -9.68
CA ASN A 622 26.05 -32.91 -10.12
C ASN A 622 25.84 -34.06 -9.11
N ARG A 623 25.19 -35.12 -9.56
CA ARG A 623 24.97 -36.34 -8.77
C ARG A 623 26.29 -37.03 -8.49
#